data_AF-A0A7Y2F8E8-F1
#
_entry.id   AF-A0A7Y2F8E8-F1
#
_cell.length_a   1.000
_cell.length_b   1.000
_cell.length_c   1.000
_cell.angle_alpha   90.00
_cell.angle_beta   90.00
_cell.angle_gamma   90.00
#
_symmetry.space_group_name_H-M   'P 1'
#
loop_
_entity.id
_entity.type
_entity.pdbx_description
1 polymer ?
#
loop_
_entity_poly.entity_id
_entity_poly.type
_entity_poly.pdbx_seq_one_letter_code
_entity_poly.pdbx_strand_id
1 'polypeptide(L)'
;HFPWPRAVDGMYDDVDIAPPRLSDVAIFDALPAFLKTTINRERFFWRWNTDQKYQTNVRAYYRMVSGIDNAIGRFTKALQEAGLADNTIIVYTADNGYHMGNRGLAGKWSHFEESIRVPMIIADPRVDPLAQGKVSDAAALNLDLPATFLDWAGAEIPTRYQGRSLKPIINGDRPADWRTETFHEHFAVRHRIPAFEGIRNQRFKYVRYIDHDNHEFLHDLKNDPDELVNLASDPAHADTLTAMRQRTTERVDELGGPLEPLQGNFSLSTVPHPESSAAVTVRPGPDGFVKLFNGKNLSGWSGDSKYWSVKDAALTGVTDGSLKANRFITWKGSTIRNFDLRVKVKVSEGGNSGIQYRGTSRPDLGLDIVTGYQCDVVANTPKYNGMLYEEKGRRILSHTGEKVIVDTDGQPWVVGTMPVKEFAADQWHDYRVLVQGNHHRHWIDDHPTADLIDFDQEGRALEGVLAVQVHVGPAMTIQYKDFKIKHLPDSLPLKRAEDHPIPADAYSVRPQGRLPKDWKPTIYGNK
;
A
#
# COMPACT_ATOMS: atom_id res chain seq x y z
N HIS A 1 -4.94 1.65 1.84
CA HIS A 1 -4.15 2.66 2.58
C HIS A 1 -4.84 4.02 2.70
N PHE A 2 -5.77 4.37 1.82
CA PHE A 2 -6.51 5.63 1.90
C PHE A 2 -7.85 5.37 2.59
N PRO A 3 -8.15 6.02 3.72
CA PRO A 3 -9.48 5.94 4.32
C PRO A 3 -10.46 6.81 3.52
N TRP A 4 -11.71 6.41 3.47
CA TRP A 4 -12.80 7.19 2.88
C TRP A 4 -14.04 7.14 3.78
N PRO A 5 -14.94 8.14 3.71
CA PRO A 5 -16.18 8.11 4.48
C PRO A 5 -17.18 7.09 3.90
N ARG A 6 -18.01 6.47 4.74
CA ARG A 6 -19.01 5.49 4.28
C ARG A 6 -19.98 6.00 3.21
N ALA A 7 -20.19 7.32 3.14
CA ALA A 7 -21.06 7.94 2.15
C ALA A 7 -20.61 7.74 0.69
N VAL A 8 -19.36 7.30 0.47
CA VAL A 8 -18.81 7.01 -0.86
C VAL A 8 -18.40 5.54 -1.00
N ASP A 9 -18.89 4.66 -0.12
CA ASP A 9 -18.72 3.21 -0.27
C ASP A 9 -19.28 2.75 -1.63
N GLY A 10 -18.58 1.84 -2.31
CA GLY A 10 -18.98 1.32 -3.61
C GLY A 10 -18.61 2.18 -4.82
N MET A 11 -18.38 3.49 -4.66
CA MET A 11 -18.04 4.37 -5.80
C MET A 11 -16.78 3.87 -6.52
N TYR A 12 -16.78 3.79 -7.84
CA TYR A 12 -15.65 3.32 -8.67
C TYR A 12 -15.31 1.82 -8.56
N ASP A 13 -16.13 0.98 -7.91
CA ASP A 13 -15.87 -0.48 -7.88
C ASP A 13 -15.96 -1.12 -9.27
N ASP A 14 -16.79 -0.55 -10.14
CA ASP A 14 -17.02 -0.93 -11.54
C ASP A 14 -16.08 -0.24 -12.53
N VAL A 15 -15.20 0.65 -12.05
CA VAL A 15 -14.27 1.40 -12.89
C VAL A 15 -12.90 0.75 -12.87
N ASP A 16 -12.42 0.35 -14.05
CA ASP A 16 -11.02 -0.03 -14.24
C ASP A 16 -10.16 1.22 -14.41
N ILE A 17 -9.19 1.40 -13.52
CA ILE A 17 -8.34 2.59 -13.49
C ILE A 17 -7.18 2.39 -14.44
N ALA A 18 -6.99 3.32 -15.39
CA ALA A 18 -5.83 3.30 -16.27
C ALA A 18 -4.51 3.34 -15.45
N PRO A 19 -3.44 2.67 -15.89
CA PRO A 19 -2.15 2.70 -15.21
C PRO A 19 -1.61 4.14 -15.10
N PRO A 20 -0.64 4.41 -14.18
CA PRO A 20 -0.04 5.72 -14.06
C PRO A 20 0.50 6.20 -15.41
N ARG A 21 0.30 7.49 -15.72
CA ARG A 21 0.70 8.08 -17.00
C ARG A 21 2.19 7.87 -17.32
N LEU A 22 3.05 7.89 -16.30
CA LEU A 22 4.49 7.67 -16.40
C LEU A 22 4.90 6.31 -15.79
N SER A 23 4.18 5.24 -16.10
CA SER A 23 4.42 3.90 -15.53
C SER A 23 5.49 3.06 -16.25
N ASP A 24 6.05 3.54 -17.36
CA ASP A 24 7.07 2.79 -18.11
C ASP A 24 8.29 2.53 -17.22
N VAL A 25 8.78 1.29 -17.22
CA VAL A 25 9.94 0.87 -16.41
C VAL A 25 11.20 1.64 -16.81
N ALA A 26 11.33 2.02 -18.08
CA ALA A 26 12.46 2.81 -18.58
C ALA A 26 12.53 4.19 -17.89
N ILE A 27 11.38 4.78 -17.54
CA ILE A 27 11.33 6.05 -16.81
C ILE A 27 11.90 5.88 -15.40
N PHE A 28 11.54 4.80 -14.70
CA PHE A 28 12.12 4.52 -13.38
C PHE A 28 13.61 4.21 -13.49
N ASP A 29 14.02 3.39 -14.45
CA ASP A 29 15.41 2.96 -14.60
C ASP A 29 16.35 4.13 -14.96
N ALA A 30 15.85 5.13 -15.69
CA ALA A 30 16.55 6.37 -16.01
C ALA A 30 16.81 7.29 -14.80
N LEU A 31 16.09 7.11 -13.68
CA LEU A 31 16.34 7.90 -12.47
C LEU A 31 17.75 7.62 -11.91
N PRO A 32 18.42 8.62 -11.28
CA PRO A 32 19.65 8.38 -10.54
C PRO A 32 19.49 7.35 -9.42
N ALA A 33 20.57 6.63 -9.11
CA ALA A 33 20.57 5.55 -8.14
C ALA A 33 20.01 5.94 -6.75
N PHE A 34 20.31 7.15 -6.29
CA PHE A 34 19.83 7.64 -5.00
C PHE A 34 18.30 7.81 -4.96
N LEU A 35 17.64 8.21 -6.06
CA LEU A 35 16.18 8.31 -6.13
C LEU A 35 15.48 6.94 -6.15
N LYS A 36 16.14 5.93 -6.73
CA LYS A 36 15.63 4.56 -6.85
C LYS A 36 15.63 3.77 -5.53
N THR A 37 16.23 4.32 -4.47
CA THR A 37 16.40 3.64 -3.17
C THR A 37 15.75 4.39 -2.00
N THR A 38 15.01 5.47 -2.30
CA THR A 38 14.33 6.32 -1.31
C THR A 38 13.06 5.68 -0.74
N ILE A 39 12.51 6.33 0.28
CA ILE A 39 11.19 6.02 0.84
C ILE A 39 10.07 6.08 -0.21
N ASN A 40 10.22 6.85 -1.29
CA ASN A 40 9.26 6.88 -2.40
C ASN A 40 9.14 5.51 -3.06
N ARG A 41 10.27 4.85 -3.30
CA ARG A 41 10.32 3.52 -3.90
C ARG A 41 9.86 2.44 -2.93
N GLU A 42 10.23 2.54 -1.67
CA GLU A 42 9.70 1.63 -0.63
C GLU A 42 8.17 1.67 -0.57
N ARG A 43 7.59 2.87 -0.54
CA ARG A 43 6.14 3.06 -0.50
C ARG A 43 5.43 2.65 -1.80
N PHE A 44 6.14 2.59 -2.92
CA PHE A 44 5.60 2.04 -4.16
C PHE A 44 5.26 0.56 -3.99
N PHE A 45 6.10 -0.23 -3.33
CA PHE A 45 5.82 -1.65 -3.03
C PHE A 45 4.70 -1.87 -2.01
N TRP A 46 4.37 -0.85 -1.23
CA TRP A 46 3.23 -0.91 -0.33
C TRP A 46 1.90 -0.65 -1.06
N ARG A 47 1.93 0.18 -2.11
CA ARG A 47 0.72 0.78 -2.67
C ARG A 47 0.41 0.39 -4.11
N TRP A 48 1.41 0.18 -4.95
CA TRP A 48 1.25 0.32 -6.41
C TRP A 48 1.88 -0.80 -7.24
N ASN A 49 2.75 -1.64 -6.68
CA ASN A 49 3.63 -2.53 -7.45
C ASN A 49 2.95 -3.73 -8.13
N THR A 50 1.64 -3.92 -7.92
CA THR A 50 0.82 -4.89 -8.64
C THR A 50 -0.46 -4.22 -9.09
N ASP A 51 -1.06 -4.68 -10.19
CA ASP A 51 -2.30 -4.11 -10.71
C ASP A 51 -3.41 -4.14 -9.66
N GLN A 52 -3.54 -5.25 -8.92
CA GLN A 52 -4.51 -5.35 -7.83
C GLN A 52 -4.30 -4.29 -6.74
N LYS A 53 -3.06 -4.08 -6.30
CA LYS A 53 -2.73 -3.02 -5.33
C LYS A 53 -3.02 -1.64 -5.91
N TYR A 54 -2.67 -1.41 -7.17
CA TYR A 54 -2.93 -0.16 -7.87
C TYR A 54 -4.43 0.15 -7.95
N GLN A 55 -5.23 -0.75 -8.54
CA GLN A 55 -6.69 -0.62 -8.63
C GLN A 55 -7.31 -0.36 -7.25
N THR A 56 -6.96 -1.18 -6.25
CA THR A 56 -7.51 -1.06 -4.90
C THR A 56 -7.18 0.29 -4.27
N ASN A 57 -5.92 0.72 -4.33
CA ASN A 57 -5.49 1.95 -3.66
C ASN A 57 -5.90 3.21 -4.42
N VAL A 58 -5.97 3.20 -5.76
CA VAL A 58 -6.45 4.38 -6.51
C VAL A 58 -7.95 4.56 -6.39
N ARG A 59 -8.75 3.49 -6.44
CA ARG A 59 -10.20 3.58 -6.13
C ARG A 59 -10.42 4.14 -4.73
N ALA A 60 -9.68 3.66 -3.73
CA ALA A 60 -9.71 4.20 -2.38
C ALA A 60 -9.31 5.68 -2.32
N TYR A 61 -8.29 6.10 -3.07
CA TYR A 61 -7.86 7.49 -3.17
C TYR A 61 -8.93 8.37 -3.81
N TYR A 62 -9.58 7.92 -4.89
CA TYR A 62 -10.68 8.66 -5.53
C TYR A 62 -11.91 8.76 -4.62
N ARG A 63 -12.27 7.70 -3.89
CA ARG A 63 -13.30 7.79 -2.84
C ARG A 63 -12.95 8.83 -1.79
N MET A 64 -11.71 8.85 -1.31
CA MET A 64 -11.27 9.86 -0.36
C MET A 64 -11.43 11.28 -0.93
N VAL A 65 -11.04 11.52 -2.18
CA VAL A 65 -11.20 12.82 -2.88
C VAL A 65 -12.68 13.19 -2.99
N SER A 66 -13.55 12.29 -3.45
CA SER A 66 -15.00 12.53 -3.53
C SER A 66 -15.66 12.75 -2.17
N GLY A 67 -15.15 12.08 -1.13
CA GLY A 67 -15.54 12.34 0.25
C GLY A 67 -15.19 13.75 0.72
N ILE A 68 -14.00 14.24 0.36
CA ILE A 68 -13.57 15.62 0.64
C ILE A 68 -14.44 16.61 -0.14
N ASP A 69 -14.71 16.36 -1.42
CA ASP A 69 -15.57 17.21 -2.25
C ASP A 69 -17.00 17.34 -1.67
N ASN A 70 -17.61 16.22 -1.28
CA ASN A 70 -18.90 16.22 -0.58
C ASN A 70 -18.86 17.01 0.74
N ALA A 71 -17.75 16.94 1.48
CA ALA A 71 -17.58 17.71 2.71
C ALA A 71 -17.47 19.22 2.43
N ILE A 72 -16.79 19.62 1.36
CA ILE A 72 -16.74 21.01 0.89
C ILE A 72 -18.13 21.49 0.50
N GLY A 73 -18.91 20.70 -0.27
CA GLY A 73 -20.29 21.03 -0.63
C GLY A 73 -21.20 21.20 0.59
N ARG A 74 -21.03 20.38 1.63
CA ARG A 74 -21.74 20.56 2.91
C ARG A 74 -21.32 21.83 3.63
N PHE A 75 -20.03 22.15 3.64
CA PHE A 75 -19.50 23.35 4.26
C PHE A 75 -20.02 24.63 3.58
N THR A 76 -20.00 24.67 2.24
CA THR A 76 -20.51 25.82 1.47
C THR A 76 -22.01 25.99 1.65
N LYS A 77 -22.80 24.90 1.66
CA LYS A 77 -24.23 24.94 1.97
C LYS A 77 -24.50 25.50 3.37
N ALA A 78 -23.73 25.09 4.37
CA ALA A 78 -23.88 25.60 5.73
C ALA A 78 -23.58 27.10 5.83
N LEU A 79 -22.58 27.60 5.09
CA LEU A 79 -22.32 29.04 5.00
C LEU A 79 -23.49 29.80 4.36
N GLN A 80 -24.11 29.24 3.31
CA GLN A 80 -25.29 29.84 2.66
C GLN A 80 -26.49 29.89 3.61
N GLU A 81 -26.81 28.78 4.27
CA GLU A 81 -27.93 28.69 5.22
C GLU A 81 -27.75 29.62 6.43
N ALA A 82 -26.50 29.87 6.85
CA ALA A 82 -26.17 30.81 7.91
C ALA A 82 -26.16 32.28 7.45
N GLY A 83 -26.35 32.56 6.15
CA GLY A 83 -26.24 33.91 5.59
C GLY A 83 -24.81 34.48 5.60
N LEU A 84 -23.79 33.61 5.65
CA LEU A 84 -22.37 33.97 5.73
C LEU A 84 -21.63 33.84 4.39
N ALA A 85 -22.24 33.21 3.39
CA ALA A 85 -21.58 32.91 2.11
C ALA A 85 -21.01 34.15 1.41
N ASP A 86 -21.79 35.23 1.32
CA ASP A 86 -21.39 36.47 0.64
C ASP A 86 -20.31 37.27 1.40
N ASN A 87 -20.02 36.87 2.66
CA ASN A 87 -19.00 37.47 3.51
C ASN A 87 -17.87 36.48 3.86
N THR A 88 -17.70 35.42 3.07
CA THR A 88 -16.67 34.41 3.31
C THR A 88 -15.82 34.20 2.06
N ILE A 89 -14.52 34.42 2.18
CA ILE A 89 -13.54 34.02 1.17
C ILE A 89 -13.15 32.57 1.43
N ILE A 90 -13.20 31.72 0.41
CA ILE A 90 -12.82 30.31 0.51
C ILE A 90 -11.54 30.09 -0.28
N VAL A 91 -10.53 29.52 0.37
CA VAL A 91 -9.29 29.07 -0.27
C VAL A 91 -9.16 27.56 -0.13
N TYR A 92 -9.03 26.87 -1.25
CA TYR A 92 -8.77 25.43 -1.33
C TYR A 92 -7.40 25.18 -1.95
N THR A 93 -6.55 24.42 -1.27
CA THR A 93 -5.20 24.09 -1.73
C THR A 93 -4.69 22.77 -1.12
N ALA A 94 -3.48 22.34 -1.47
CA ALA A 94 -2.75 21.25 -0.83
C ALA A 94 -1.35 21.68 -0.37
N ASP A 95 -0.77 20.92 0.57
CA ASP A 95 0.58 21.13 1.08
C ASP A 95 1.67 20.74 0.06
N ASN A 96 1.43 19.66 -0.70
CA ASN A 96 2.31 19.14 -1.74
C ASN A 96 1.55 18.29 -2.77
N GLY A 97 2.20 17.97 -3.90
CA GLY A 97 1.68 17.04 -4.91
C GLY A 97 1.77 15.58 -4.48
N TYR A 98 1.39 14.65 -5.36
CA TYR A 98 1.49 13.22 -5.09
C TYR A 98 1.82 12.39 -6.35
N HIS A 99 2.85 11.54 -6.28
CA HIS A 99 3.35 10.73 -7.42
C HIS A 99 2.31 9.74 -7.98
N MET A 100 1.42 9.20 -7.17
CA MET A 100 0.37 8.25 -7.61
C MET A 100 0.86 7.05 -8.45
N GLY A 101 2.10 6.59 -8.26
CA GLY A 101 2.69 5.49 -9.02
C GLY A 101 3.48 5.92 -10.26
N ASN A 102 3.40 7.19 -10.67
CA ASN A 102 4.25 7.74 -11.73
C ASN A 102 5.74 7.53 -11.39
N ARG A 103 6.53 7.22 -12.41
CA ARG A 103 7.98 6.98 -12.34
C ARG A 103 8.36 5.82 -11.40
N GLY A 104 7.43 4.90 -11.10
CA GLY A 104 7.67 3.83 -10.14
C GLY A 104 7.82 4.31 -8.69
N LEU A 105 7.29 5.49 -8.36
CA LEU A 105 7.39 6.15 -7.06
C LEU A 105 6.02 6.31 -6.39
N ALA A 106 6.02 6.39 -5.06
CA ALA A 106 4.86 6.78 -4.24
C ALA A 106 5.21 7.98 -3.36
N GLY A 107 4.21 8.66 -2.80
CA GLY A 107 4.49 9.79 -1.91
C GLY A 107 4.74 11.09 -2.66
N LYS A 108 5.61 11.89 -2.06
CA LYS A 108 6.11 13.21 -2.47
C LYS A 108 7.60 13.25 -2.08
N TRP A 109 8.29 14.39 -2.08
CA TRP A 109 9.72 14.51 -1.74
C TRP A 109 10.71 14.34 -2.91
N SER A 110 10.30 14.80 -4.09
CA SER A 110 11.21 15.02 -5.22
C SER A 110 10.91 16.37 -5.85
N HIS A 111 11.79 16.84 -6.74
CA HIS A 111 11.59 18.10 -7.45
C HIS A 111 10.58 18.04 -8.61
N PHE A 112 10.20 16.84 -9.04
CA PHE A 112 9.25 16.65 -10.16
C PHE A 112 7.89 17.29 -9.86
N GLU A 113 7.21 17.79 -10.90
CA GLU A 113 5.92 18.50 -10.83
C GLU A 113 4.87 17.67 -10.08
N GLU A 114 4.88 16.34 -10.21
CA GLU A 114 3.97 15.46 -9.47
C GLU A 114 4.11 15.60 -7.95
N SER A 115 5.26 16.04 -7.44
CA SER A 115 5.50 16.22 -6.00
C SER A 115 5.31 17.67 -5.54
N ILE A 116 5.52 18.66 -6.40
CA ILE A 116 5.55 20.09 -5.99
C ILE A 116 4.32 20.89 -6.43
N ARG A 117 3.65 20.52 -7.52
CA ARG A 117 2.51 21.26 -8.06
C ARG A 117 1.23 20.83 -7.33
N VAL A 118 0.48 21.82 -6.83
CA VAL A 118 -0.76 21.63 -6.06
C VAL A 118 -1.93 22.39 -6.69
N PRO A 119 -3.18 21.96 -6.47
CA PRO A 119 -4.34 22.79 -6.79
C PRO A 119 -4.35 24.04 -5.91
N MET A 120 -4.80 25.17 -6.45
CA MET A 120 -5.13 26.36 -5.67
C MET A 120 -6.38 27.00 -6.29
N ILE A 121 -7.48 27.04 -5.52
CA ILE A 121 -8.75 27.63 -5.91
C ILE A 121 -9.13 28.65 -4.85
N ILE A 122 -9.44 29.87 -5.28
CA ILE A 122 -9.87 30.96 -4.41
C ILE A 122 -11.23 31.46 -4.89
N ALA A 123 -12.23 31.37 -4.02
CA ALA A 123 -13.54 31.96 -4.21
C ALA A 123 -13.68 33.17 -3.28
N ASP A 124 -13.56 34.37 -3.83
CA ASP A 124 -13.77 35.63 -3.12
C ASP A 124 -15.08 36.29 -3.62
N PRO A 125 -16.13 36.38 -2.80
CA PRO A 125 -17.43 36.91 -3.23
C PRO A 125 -17.42 38.41 -3.56
N ARG A 126 -16.31 39.12 -3.26
CA ARG A 126 -16.18 40.58 -3.45
C ARG A 126 -15.61 40.97 -4.81
N VAL A 127 -15.08 40.01 -5.58
CA VAL A 127 -14.50 40.29 -6.90
C VAL A 127 -15.58 40.63 -7.90
N ASP A 128 -15.21 41.36 -8.96
CA ASP A 128 -16.11 41.61 -10.08
C ASP A 128 -16.64 40.27 -10.65
N PRO A 129 -17.94 40.12 -10.93
CA PRO A 129 -18.48 38.91 -11.55
C PRO A 129 -17.76 38.47 -12.83
N LEU A 130 -17.16 39.41 -13.59
CA LEU A 130 -16.36 39.12 -14.78
C LEU A 130 -14.99 38.48 -14.47
N ALA A 131 -14.50 38.62 -13.23
CA ALA A 131 -13.27 37.98 -12.74
C ALA A 131 -13.54 36.56 -12.18
N GLN A 132 -14.79 36.16 -12.01
CA GLN A 132 -15.13 34.80 -11.55
C GLN A 132 -14.88 33.75 -12.65
N GLY A 133 -14.52 32.53 -12.23
CA GLY A 133 -14.28 31.40 -13.13
C GLY A 133 -13.01 31.53 -14.00
N LYS A 134 -12.12 32.47 -13.70
CA LYS A 134 -10.85 32.66 -14.42
C LYS A 134 -9.79 31.68 -13.94
N VAL A 135 -8.90 31.29 -14.86
CA VAL A 135 -7.69 30.52 -14.59
C VAL A 135 -6.49 31.41 -14.87
N SER A 136 -5.60 31.56 -13.90
CA SER A 136 -4.37 32.33 -14.03
C SER A 136 -3.16 31.42 -14.22
N ASP A 137 -2.22 31.85 -15.06
CA ASP A 137 -0.91 31.20 -15.23
C ASP A 137 0.18 31.84 -14.34
N ALA A 138 -0.18 32.83 -13.52
CA ALA A 138 0.73 33.47 -12.60
C ALA A 138 1.27 32.46 -11.57
N ALA A 139 2.58 32.46 -11.37
CA ALA A 139 3.20 31.59 -10.37
C ALA A 139 2.74 31.98 -8.96
N ALA A 140 1.94 31.12 -8.35
CA ALA A 140 1.48 31.23 -6.97
C ALA A 140 2.18 30.18 -6.10
N LEU A 141 2.50 30.57 -4.87
CA LEU A 141 3.17 29.73 -3.88
C LEU A 141 2.32 29.62 -2.62
N ASN A 142 2.44 28.52 -1.87
CA ASN A 142 1.82 28.40 -0.55
C ASN A 142 2.28 29.52 0.41
N LEU A 143 3.48 30.09 0.19
CA LEU A 143 4.01 31.24 0.92
C LEU A 143 3.23 32.54 0.70
N ASP A 144 2.41 32.63 -0.35
CA ASP A 144 1.60 33.82 -0.66
C ASP A 144 0.34 33.92 0.19
N LEU A 145 -0.15 32.79 0.71
CA LEU A 145 -1.40 32.75 1.45
C LEU A 145 -1.37 33.64 2.71
N PRO A 146 -0.33 33.61 3.56
CA PRO A 146 -0.25 34.52 4.70
C PRO A 146 -0.31 36.01 4.32
N ALA A 147 0.43 36.42 3.28
CA ALA A 147 0.41 37.81 2.82
C ALA A 147 -0.96 38.20 2.23
N THR A 148 -1.59 37.28 1.50
CA THR A 148 -2.94 37.47 0.93
C THR A 148 -4.00 37.63 2.02
N PHE A 149 -3.92 36.83 3.09
CA PHE A 149 -4.87 36.89 4.19
C PHE A 149 -4.77 38.22 4.96
N LEU A 150 -3.55 38.72 5.18
CA LEU A 150 -3.34 40.01 5.84
C LEU A 150 -3.82 41.17 4.96
N ASP A 151 -3.57 41.15 3.65
CA ASP A 151 -4.09 42.15 2.71
C ASP A 151 -5.63 42.17 2.70
N TRP A 152 -6.28 41.01 2.69
CA TRP A 152 -7.75 40.95 2.80
C TRP A 152 -8.28 41.45 4.14
N ALA A 153 -7.53 41.26 5.23
CA ALA A 153 -7.88 41.76 6.54
C ALA A 153 -7.55 43.26 6.73
N GLY A 154 -6.88 43.90 5.77
CA GLY A 154 -6.38 45.27 5.90
C GLY A 154 -5.27 45.41 6.95
N ALA A 155 -4.58 44.32 7.27
CA ALA A 155 -3.49 44.28 8.24
C ALA A 155 -2.13 44.49 7.54
N GLU A 156 -1.15 44.99 8.30
CA GLU A 156 0.22 45.14 7.82
C GLU A 156 0.83 43.76 7.51
N ILE A 157 1.44 43.63 6.32
CA ILE A 157 2.19 42.44 5.93
C ILE A 157 3.63 42.59 6.47
N PRO A 158 4.10 41.71 7.36
CA PRO A 158 5.45 41.79 7.88
C PRO A 158 6.49 41.68 6.77
N THR A 159 7.52 42.52 6.82
CA THR A 159 8.64 42.51 5.84
C THR A 159 9.38 41.18 5.76
N ARG A 160 9.33 40.36 6.82
CA ARG A 160 9.90 39.01 6.85
C ARG A 160 9.12 37.98 6.03
N TYR A 161 7.88 38.27 5.61
CA TYR A 161 7.12 37.36 4.76
C TYR A 161 7.66 37.41 3.34
N GLN A 162 7.94 36.22 2.78
CA GLN A 162 8.53 36.08 1.45
C GLN A 162 7.48 35.99 0.34
N GLY A 163 6.23 35.70 0.70
CA GLY A 163 5.10 35.68 -0.23
C GLY A 163 4.57 37.06 -0.56
N ARG A 164 3.81 37.15 -1.65
CA ARG A 164 3.13 38.36 -2.11
C ARG A 164 1.63 38.10 -2.11
N SER A 165 0.83 39.12 -1.80
CA SER A 165 -0.62 39.00 -1.87
C SER A 165 -1.08 38.58 -3.28
N LEU A 166 -1.95 37.58 -3.36
CA LEU A 166 -2.59 37.11 -4.59
C LEU A 166 -3.79 37.97 -4.99
N LYS A 167 -4.23 38.90 -4.14
CA LYS A 167 -5.41 39.74 -4.37
C LYS A 167 -5.40 40.46 -5.74
N PRO A 168 -4.29 41.02 -6.25
CA PRO A 168 -4.27 41.58 -7.60
C PRO A 168 -4.59 40.54 -8.68
N ILE A 169 -3.96 39.35 -8.59
CA ILE A 169 -4.18 38.26 -9.53
C ILE A 169 -5.63 37.81 -9.53
N ILE A 170 -6.24 37.73 -8.35
CA ILE A 170 -7.64 37.34 -8.14
C ILE A 170 -8.61 38.36 -8.73
N ASN A 171 -8.26 39.65 -8.72
CA ASN A 171 -9.03 40.72 -9.34
C ASN A 171 -8.83 40.81 -10.87
N GLY A 172 -8.03 39.92 -11.46
CA GLY A 172 -7.74 39.91 -12.90
C GLY A 172 -6.52 40.74 -13.32
N ASP A 173 -5.82 41.36 -12.37
CA ASP A 173 -4.67 42.21 -12.63
C ASP A 173 -3.36 41.50 -12.25
N ARG A 174 -2.54 41.15 -13.25
CA ARG A 174 -1.18 40.66 -13.00
C ARG A 174 -0.21 41.84 -12.89
N PRO A 175 0.39 42.12 -11.72
CA PRO A 175 1.38 43.18 -11.59
C PRO A 175 2.55 42.97 -12.57
N ALA A 176 3.05 44.06 -13.16
CA ALA A 176 4.16 44.00 -14.12
C ALA A 176 5.44 43.42 -13.50
N ASP A 177 5.62 43.60 -12.20
CA ASP A 177 6.74 43.08 -11.43
C ASP A 177 6.46 41.71 -10.78
N TRP A 178 5.37 41.02 -11.15
CA TRP A 178 5.04 39.71 -10.58
C TRP A 178 6.18 38.72 -10.81
N ARG A 179 6.41 37.84 -9.83
CA ARG A 179 7.53 36.90 -9.88
C ARG A 179 7.54 36.09 -11.18
N THR A 180 8.73 35.91 -11.72
CA THR A 180 9.00 35.11 -12.93
C THR A 180 9.66 33.77 -12.62
N GLU A 181 10.08 33.59 -11.37
CA GLU A 181 10.74 32.39 -10.87
C GLU A 181 10.22 32.00 -9.47
N THR A 182 10.49 30.76 -9.12
CA THR A 182 10.07 30.12 -7.87
C THR A 182 11.21 29.25 -7.37
N PHE A 183 11.45 29.28 -6.06
CA PHE A 183 12.46 28.47 -5.38
C PHE A 183 11.78 27.31 -4.67
N HIS A 184 12.35 26.11 -4.77
CA HIS A 184 11.85 24.91 -4.11
C HIS A 184 13.00 24.18 -3.44
N GLU A 185 12.75 23.67 -2.24
CA GLU A 185 13.75 22.93 -1.48
C GLU A 185 13.12 21.81 -0.67
N HIS A 186 13.96 20.86 -0.30
CA HIS A 186 13.65 19.83 0.69
C HIS A 186 14.93 19.46 1.43
N PHE A 187 14.90 19.53 2.75
CA PHE A 187 16.04 19.17 3.61
C PHE A 187 15.63 18.44 4.89
N ALA A 188 14.40 17.92 4.96
CA ALA A 188 13.93 17.17 6.11
C ALA A 188 14.38 15.71 6.04
N VAL A 189 14.78 15.11 7.17
CA VAL A 189 15.10 13.66 7.24
C VAL A 189 16.16 13.24 6.20
N ARG A 190 17.20 14.06 6.02
CA ARG A 190 18.25 13.94 4.97
C ARG A 190 18.95 12.58 4.91
N HIS A 191 18.97 11.85 6.03
CA HIS A 191 19.48 10.48 6.08
C HIS A 191 18.63 9.46 5.31
N ARG A 192 17.41 9.80 4.86
CA ARG A 192 16.48 8.87 4.17
C ARG A 192 15.83 9.49 2.93
N ILE A 193 15.72 10.81 2.90
CA ILE A 193 15.15 11.55 1.78
C ILE A 193 16.22 12.52 1.27
N PRO A 194 16.68 12.37 0.01
CA PRO A 194 17.71 13.22 -0.58
C PRO A 194 17.36 14.70 -0.47
N ALA A 195 18.29 15.50 0.07
CA ALA A 195 18.11 16.95 0.10
C ALA A 195 18.26 17.53 -1.30
N PHE A 196 17.40 18.46 -1.69
CA PHE A 196 17.51 19.19 -2.94
C PHE A 196 17.08 20.63 -2.79
N GLU A 197 17.57 21.46 -3.70
CA GLU A 197 17.14 22.84 -3.88
C GLU A 197 17.19 23.21 -5.36
N GLY A 198 16.40 24.19 -5.77
CA GLY A 198 16.32 24.55 -7.18
C GLY A 198 15.42 25.73 -7.49
N ILE A 199 15.62 26.28 -8.69
CA ILE A 199 14.80 27.35 -9.25
C ILE A 199 14.02 26.84 -10.46
N ARG A 200 12.76 27.24 -10.53
CA ARG A 200 11.88 27.08 -11.69
C ARG A 200 11.45 28.45 -12.18
N ASN A 201 11.76 28.76 -13.44
CA ASN A 201 11.20 29.90 -14.16
C ASN A 201 10.10 29.44 -15.13
N GLN A 202 9.69 30.30 -16.07
CA GLN A 202 8.61 30.00 -17.02
C GLN A 202 8.91 28.85 -17.98
N ARG A 203 10.18 28.52 -18.22
CA ARG A 203 10.59 27.49 -19.17
C ARG A 203 11.45 26.41 -18.54
N PHE A 204 12.45 26.78 -17.74
CA PHE A 204 13.42 25.85 -17.19
C PHE A 204 13.23 25.64 -15.70
N LYS A 205 13.50 24.40 -15.26
CA LYS A 205 13.67 24.06 -13.85
C LYS A 205 15.06 23.46 -13.65
N TYR A 206 15.83 24.10 -12.78
CA TYR A 206 17.13 23.62 -12.33
C TYR A 206 17.01 23.12 -10.90
N VAL A 207 17.68 22.01 -10.59
CA VAL A 207 17.71 21.40 -9.26
C VAL A 207 19.08 20.79 -9.03
N ARG A 208 19.61 20.91 -7.81
CA ARG A 208 20.77 20.12 -7.35
C ARG A 208 20.42 19.31 -6.10
N TYR A 209 20.84 18.05 -6.08
CA TYR A 209 20.76 17.20 -4.89
C TYR A 209 22.03 17.34 -4.06
N ILE A 210 21.95 18.15 -3.00
CA ILE A 210 23.10 18.69 -2.25
C ILE A 210 23.95 17.55 -1.64
N ASP A 211 23.29 16.51 -1.14
CA ASP A 211 23.93 15.37 -0.45
C ASP A 211 24.42 14.26 -1.38
N HIS A 212 24.31 14.46 -2.70
CA HIS A 212 24.69 13.49 -3.73
C HIS A 212 25.56 14.15 -4.78
N ASP A 213 26.71 14.68 -4.35
CA ASP A 213 27.71 15.34 -5.20
C ASP A 213 27.14 16.50 -6.03
N ASN A 214 26.15 17.21 -5.47
CA ASN A 214 25.37 18.23 -6.17
C ASN A 214 24.77 17.73 -7.50
N HIS A 215 24.35 16.47 -7.58
CA HIS A 215 23.78 15.92 -8.82
C HIS A 215 22.69 16.83 -9.39
N GLU A 216 22.90 17.27 -10.62
CA GLU A 216 22.12 18.34 -11.23
C GLU A 216 21.05 17.81 -12.18
N PHE A 217 19.92 18.50 -12.17
CA PHE A 217 18.87 18.37 -13.18
C PHE A 217 18.64 19.72 -13.84
N LEU A 218 18.46 19.69 -15.17
CA LEU A 218 17.90 20.80 -15.93
C LEU A 218 16.76 20.28 -16.82
N HIS A 219 15.55 20.77 -16.59
CA HIS A 219 14.35 20.37 -17.32
C HIS A 219 13.82 21.53 -18.17
N ASP A 220 13.47 21.27 -19.43
CA ASP A 220 12.73 22.22 -20.28
C ASP A 220 11.23 21.93 -20.17
N LEU A 221 10.54 22.63 -19.28
CA LEU A 221 9.11 22.44 -18.99
C LEU A 221 8.18 22.81 -20.15
N LYS A 222 8.70 23.46 -21.20
CA LYS A 222 7.90 23.78 -22.39
C LYS A 222 7.88 22.61 -23.38
N ASN A 223 9.05 22.02 -23.63
CA ASN A 223 9.20 20.94 -24.63
C ASN A 223 9.10 19.55 -23.99
N ASP A 224 9.39 19.44 -22.70
CA ASP A 224 9.30 18.24 -21.88
C ASP A 224 8.60 18.57 -20.55
N PRO A 225 7.27 18.79 -20.57
CA PRO A 225 6.50 19.10 -19.36
C PRO A 225 6.48 17.94 -18.35
N ASP A 226 6.92 16.76 -18.78
CA ASP A 226 7.01 15.55 -17.97
C ASP A 226 8.40 15.33 -17.40
N GLU A 227 9.38 16.21 -17.65
CA GLU A 227 10.70 16.15 -17.00
C GLU A 227 11.35 14.75 -17.13
N LEU A 228 11.27 14.16 -18.33
CA LEU A 228 11.81 12.85 -18.64
C LEU A 228 13.28 12.94 -19.08
N VAL A 229 13.69 14.08 -19.63
CA VAL A 229 15.04 14.33 -20.14
C VAL A 229 15.77 15.30 -19.23
N ASN A 230 16.84 14.83 -18.59
CA ASN A 230 17.77 15.69 -17.89
C ASN A 230 18.78 16.32 -18.87
N LEU A 231 18.70 17.64 -19.07
CA LEU A 231 19.55 18.41 -19.97
C LEU A 231 20.86 18.88 -19.33
N ALA A 232 21.13 18.54 -18.06
CA ALA A 232 22.32 19.04 -17.36
C ALA A 232 23.65 18.59 -18.00
N SER A 233 23.66 17.50 -18.76
CA SER A 233 24.84 17.04 -19.51
C SER A 233 24.79 17.37 -21.00
N ASP A 234 23.74 18.06 -21.48
CA ASP A 234 23.60 18.41 -22.89
C ASP A 234 24.43 19.67 -23.21
N PRO A 235 25.45 19.57 -24.10
CA PRO A 235 26.28 20.71 -24.49
C PRO A 235 25.48 21.87 -25.08
N ALA A 236 24.35 21.61 -25.74
CA ALA A 236 23.49 22.65 -26.31
C ALA A 236 22.81 23.52 -25.24
N HIS A 237 22.74 23.04 -23.99
CA HIS A 237 22.11 23.72 -22.87
C HIS A 237 23.10 24.22 -21.81
N ALA A 238 24.42 24.14 -22.07
CA ALA A 238 25.46 24.49 -21.11
C ALA A 238 25.35 25.92 -20.55
N ASP A 239 25.04 26.89 -21.39
CA ASP A 239 24.84 28.29 -20.97
C ASP A 239 23.59 28.44 -20.10
N THR A 240 22.51 27.73 -20.44
CA THR A 240 21.26 27.73 -19.66
C THR A 240 21.49 27.10 -18.29
N LEU A 241 22.18 25.96 -18.24
CA LEU A 241 22.55 25.30 -16.99
C LEU A 241 23.38 26.23 -16.10
N THR A 242 24.39 26.88 -16.67
CA THR A 242 25.26 27.80 -15.93
C THR A 242 24.49 28.98 -15.36
N ALA A 243 23.62 29.60 -16.16
CA ALA A 243 22.78 30.71 -15.71
C ALA A 243 21.81 30.29 -14.59
N MET A 244 21.13 29.15 -14.75
CA MET A 244 20.16 28.66 -13.76
C MET A 244 20.84 28.20 -12.45
N ARG A 245 22.01 27.56 -12.55
CA ARG A 245 22.85 27.20 -11.40
C ARG A 245 23.28 28.43 -10.63
N GLN A 246 23.82 29.43 -11.34
CA GLN A 246 24.27 30.68 -10.74
C GLN A 246 23.10 31.38 -10.01
N ARG A 247 21.95 31.52 -10.68
CA ARG A 247 20.76 32.12 -10.07
C ARG A 247 20.27 31.36 -8.84
N THR A 248 20.38 30.03 -8.86
CA THR A 248 20.03 29.19 -7.70
C THR A 248 20.98 29.43 -6.53
N THR A 249 22.29 29.50 -6.77
CA THR A 249 23.28 29.83 -5.73
C THR A 249 23.00 31.22 -5.13
N GLU A 250 22.79 32.24 -5.95
CA GLU A 250 22.43 33.59 -5.46
C GLU A 250 21.18 33.57 -4.59
N ARG A 251 20.16 32.81 -5.00
CA ARG A 251 18.93 32.70 -4.22
C ARG A 251 19.14 31.98 -2.90
N VAL A 252 20.00 30.97 -2.84
CA VAL A 252 20.37 30.29 -1.59
C VAL A 252 21.12 31.26 -0.66
N ASP A 253 22.04 32.06 -1.18
CA ASP A 253 22.76 33.07 -0.41
C ASP A 253 21.81 34.15 0.16
N GLU A 254 20.84 34.61 -0.64
CA GLU A 254 19.76 35.51 -0.20
C GLU A 254 18.93 34.92 0.96
N LEU A 255 18.84 33.59 1.06
CA LEU A 255 18.00 32.86 2.01
C LEU A 255 18.73 32.36 3.26
N GLY A 256 20.02 32.69 3.41
CA GLY A 256 20.82 32.34 4.58
C GLY A 256 21.98 31.39 4.30
N GLY A 257 22.24 31.06 3.03
CA GLY A 257 23.39 30.28 2.59
C GLY A 257 23.13 28.77 2.50
N PRO A 258 24.15 28.00 2.09
CA PRO A 258 24.03 26.58 1.82
C PRO A 258 23.78 25.77 3.10
N LEU A 259 23.14 24.61 2.94
CA LEU A 259 23.01 23.65 4.04
C LEU A 259 24.38 23.14 4.49
N GLU A 260 24.53 22.95 5.80
CA GLU A 260 25.66 22.22 6.37
C GLU A 260 25.77 20.81 5.75
N PRO A 261 26.99 20.25 5.62
CA PRO A 261 27.20 18.89 5.13
C PRO A 261 26.36 17.87 5.89
N LEU A 262 25.90 16.83 5.18
CA LEU A 262 25.14 15.75 5.80
C LEU A 262 25.98 15.08 6.91
N GLN A 263 25.42 15.04 8.12
CA GLN A 263 26.00 14.26 9.20
C GLN A 263 25.61 12.79 9.03
N GLY A 264 26.61 11.94 8.81
CA GLY A 264 26.43 10.50 8.59
C GLY A 264 26.15 10.15 7.12
N ASN A 265 25.63 8.94 6.90
CA ASN A 265 25.40 8.41 5.55
C ASN A 265 23.92 8.36 5.19
N PHE A 266 23.63 8.51 3.89
CA PHE A 266 22.31 8.22 3.35
C PHE A 266 21.96 6.73 3.56
N SER A 267 20.80 6.48 4.15
CA SER A 267 20.27 5.15 4.43
C SER A 267 19.27 4.75 3.35
N LEU A 268 19.60 3.70 2.61
CA LEU A 268 18.69 3.13 1.62
C LEU A 268 17.42 2.64 2.31
N SER A 269 16.27 3.10 1.82
CA SER A 269 14.96 2.63 2.29
C SER A 269 14.62 1.26 1.70
N THR A 270 14.99 1.05 0.44
CA THR A 270 14.81 -0.22 -0.30
C THR A 270 15.88 -0.37 -1.37
N VAL A 271 16.08 -1.58 -1.88
CA VAL A 271 16.73 -1.79 -3.18
C VAL A 271 15.78 -1.38 -4.33
N PRO A 272 16.29 -1.03 -5.53
CA PRO A 272 15.44 -0.57 -6.64
C PRO A 272 14.41 -1.60 -7.11
N HIS A 273 14.82 -2.87 -7.17
CA HIS A 273 14.05 -4.01 -7.67
C HIS A 273 14.13 -5.14 -6.65
N PRO A 274 13.36 -5.09 -5.55
CA PRO A 274 13.36 -6.12 -4.52
C PRO A 274 12.80 -7.43 -5.07
N GLU A 275 13.41 -8.55 -4.67
CA GLU A 275 12.92 -9.88 -5.07
C GLU A 275 11.51 -10.16 -4.53
N SER A 276 11.19 -9.66 -3.33
CA SER A 276 9.84 -9.67 -2.78
C SER A 276 9.47 -8.33 -2.16
N SER A 277 8.31 -7.83 -2.57
CA SER A 277 7.74 -6.56 -2.11
C SER A 277 7.55 -6.52 -0.59
N ALA A 278 7.22 -7.67 0.00
CA ALA A 278 6.95 -7.76 1.44
C ALA A 278 8.23 -7.59 2.27
N ALA A 279 9.39 -8.02 1.76
CA ALA A 279 10.69 -7.89 2.43
C ALA A 279 11.15 -6.43 2.58
N VAL A 280 10.53 -5.51 1.84
CA VAL A 280 10.80 -4.07 1.94
C VAL A 280 10.33 -3.51 3.30
N THR A 281 9.24 -4.04 3.85
CA THR A 281 8.61 -3.50 5.07
C THR A 281 9.35 -3.86 6.34
N VAL A 282 9.87 -5.08 6.42
CA VAL A 282 10.64 -5.58 7.56
C VAL A 282 11.80 -6.40 7.01
N ARG A 283 13.03 -5.94 7.28
CA ARG A 283 14.23 -6.58 6.75
C ARG A 283 14.38 -8.00 7.32
N PRO A 284 14.66 -9.01 6.48
CA PRO A 284 14.92 -10.35 6.95
C PRO A 284 16.24 -10.43 7.74
N GLY A 285 16.30 -11.39 8.68
CA GLY A 285 17.55 -11.78 9.32
C GLY A 285 18.48 -12.55 8.36
N PRO A 286 19.68 -12.96 8.82
CA PRO A 286 20.65 -13.68 8.00
C PRO A 286 20.16 -15.01 7.39
N ASP A 287 19.17 -15.65 8.00
CA ASP A 287 18.53 -16.88 7.52
C ASP A 287 17.43 -16.63 6.46
N GLY A 288 17.14 -15.35 6.18
CA GLY A 288 16.08 -14.90 5.29
C GLY A 288 14.71 -14.81 5.97
N PHE A 289 14.59 -15.10 7.27
CA PHE A 289 13.33 -15.01 7.99
C PHE A 289 13.13 -13.64 8.63
N VAL A 290 11.90 -13.15 8.54
CA VAL A 290 11.37 -12.00 9.25
C VAL A 290 10.59 -12.51 10.46
N LYS A 291 10.89 -11.99 11.66
CA LYS A 291 10.09 -12.24 12.86
C LYS A 291 8.84 -11.36 12.82
N LEU A 292 7.67 -11.99 12.80
CA LEU A 292 6.38 -11.28 12.70
C LEU A 292 5.84 -10.85 14.05
N PHE A 293 6.21 -11.56 15.12
CA PHE A 293 5.78 -11.26 16.48
C PHE A 293 6.98 -11.02 17.39
N ASN A 294 6.92 -9.97 18.20
CA ASN A 294 8.06 -9.52 19.02
C ASN A 294 8.10 -10.16 20.42
N GLY A 295 7.10 -10.96 20.78
CA GLY A 295 7.01 -11.65 22.09
C GLY A 295 6.62 -10.74 23.27
N LYS A 296 6.42 -9.44 23.05
CA LYS A 296 6.21 -8.45 24.12
C LYS A 296 4.86 -7.76 24.06
N ASN A 297 4.41 -7.37 22.86
CA ASN A 297 3.16 -6.67 22.64
C ASN A 297 2.64 -6.92 21.22
N LEU A 298 1.45 -6.39 20.92
CA LEU A 298 0.79 -6.55 19.62
C LEU A 298 1.26 -5.54 18.57
N SER A 299 2.40 -4.86 18.76
CA SER A 299 2.91 -3.93 17.75
C SER A 299 3.14 -4.66 16.42
N GLY A 300 2.62 -4.07 15.34
CA GLY A 300 2.61 -4.68 14.01
C GLY A 300 1.40 -5.59 13.74
N TRP A 301 0.48 -5.72 14.68
CA TRP A 301 -0.76 -6.49 14.55
C TRP A 301 -1.97 -5.62 14.88
N SER A 302 -3.10 -5.90 14.22
CA SER A 302 -4.38 -5.23 14.50
C SER A 302 -5.46 -6.29 14.70
N GLY A 303 -6.19 -6.15 15.80
CA GLY A 303 -7.34 -6.96 16.15
C GLY A 303 -7.94 -6.44 17.45
N ASP A 304 -9.17 -6.81 17.73
CA ASP A 304 -9.90 -6.41 18.92
C ASP A 304 -9.23 -6.99 20.20
N SER A 305 -8.83 -6.11 21.11
CA SER A 305 -8.16 -6.44 22.38
C SER A 305 -9.03 -7.26 23.33
N LYS A 306 -10.35 -7.34 23.08
CA LYS A 306 -11.24 -8.28 23.78
C LYS A 306 -10.84 -9.74 23.56
N TYR A 307 -10.38 -10.08 22.36
CA TYR A 307 -10.05 -11.46 22.00
C TYR A 307 -8.54 -11.72 21.97
N TRP A 308 -7.74 -10.67 21.75
CA TRP A 308 -6.31 -10.81 21.50
C TRP A 308 -5.44 -10.13 22.55
N SER A 309 -4.44 -10.85 23.03
CA SER A 309 -3.48 -10.37 24.03
C SER A 309 -2.12 -11.04 23.85
N VAL A 310 -1.15 -10.65 24.67
CA VAL A 310 0.14 -11.37 24.79
C VAL A 310 0.17 -12.08 26.14
N LYS A 311 0.37 -13.40 26.13
CA LYS A 311 0.58 -14.22 27.35
C LYS A 311 1.76 -15.15 27.12
N ASP A 312 2.65 -15.25 28.11
CA ASP A 312 3.84 -16.10 28.07
C ASP A 312 4.71 -15.90 26.82
N ALA A 313 4.86 -14.65 26.38
CA ALA A 313 5.51 -14.28 25.13
C ALA A 313 4.91 -14.93 23.87
N ALA A 314 3.61 -15.27 23.90
CA ALA A 314 2.82 -15.75 22.77
C ALA A 314 1.71 -14.77 22.40
N LEU A 315 1.47 -14.60 21.11
CA LEU A 315 0.23 -14.02 20.62
C LEU A 315 -0.91 -14.97 21.00
N THR A 316 -1.85 -14.50 21.82
CA THR A 316 -2.87 -15.34 22.45
C THR A 316 -4.27 -14.85 22.06
N GLY A 317 -5.06 -15.74 21.48
CA GLY A 317 -6.49 -15.56 21.20
C GLY A 317 -7.35 -16.35 22.18
N VAL A 318 -8.42 -15.73 22.70
CA VAL A 318 -9.36 -16.37 23.62
C VAL A 318 -10.80 -16.06 23.22
N THR A 319 -11.68 -17.07 23.35
CA THR A 319 -13.14 -16.90 23.30
C THR A 319 -13.79 -17.74 24.39
N ASP A 320 -14.91 -17.26 24.91
CA ASP A 320 -15.75 -17.96 25.91
C ASP A 320 -16.85 -18.82 25.27
N GLY A 321 -16.86 -18.89 23.93
CA GLY A 321 -17.85 -19.60 23.13
C GLY A 321 -19.11 -18.82 22.81
N SER A 322 -19.20 -17.54 23.21
CA SER A 322 -20.32 -16.65 22.87
C SER A 322 -20.22 -16.03 21.47
N LEU A 323 -19.10 -16.27 20.79
CA LEU A 323 -18.76 -15.60 19.53
C LEU A 323 -19.79 -15.89 18.42
N LYS A 324 -20.23 -14.83 17.71
CA LYS A 324 -21.22 -14.93 16.62
C LYS A 324 -20.63 -14.99 15.21
N ALA A 325 -19.38 -14.53 15.08
CA ALA A 325 -18.62 -14.57 13.84
C ALA A 325 -17.13 -14.65 14.18
N ASN A 326 -16.35 -15.37 13.35
CA ASN A 326 -14.91 -15.52 13.53
C ASN A 326 -14.24 -14.15 13.69
N ARG A 327 -13.25 -14.06 14.58
CA ARG A 327 -12.49 -12.82 14.81
C ARG A 327 -11.04 -13.06 14.50
N PHE A 328 -10.43 -12.10 13.83
CA PHE A 328 -9.06 -12.22 13.37
C PHE A 328 -8.18 -11.19 14.07
N ILE A 329 -6.88 -11.50 14.12
CA ILE A 329 -5.83 -10.51 14.28
C ILE A 329 -4.95 -10.58 13.04
N THR A 330 -4.75 -9.45 12.39
CA THR A 330 -4.05 -9.35 11.10
C THR A 330 -2.70 -8.68 11.27
N TRP A 331 -1.66 -9.27 10.71
CA TRP A 331 -0.34 -8.65 10.65
C TRP A 331 -0.37 -7.46 9.68
N LYS A 332 0.25 -6.34 10.07
CA LYS A 332 0.16 -5.06 9.35
C LYS A 332 1.46 -4.64 8.67
N GLY A 333 2.48 -5.50 8.65
CA GLY A 333 3.73 -5.18 7.96
C GLY A 333 3.56 -5.12 6.45
N SER A 334 2.96 -6.15 5.84
CA SER A 334 2.73 -6.23 4.39
C SER A 334 1.63 -7.23 4.04
N THR A 335 1.16 -7.20 2.79
CA THR A 335 0.60 -8.38 2.11
C THR A 335 1.70 -9.42 1.84
N ILE A 336 1.32 -10.68 1.69
CA ILE A 336 2.21 -11.81 1.42
C ILE A 336 1.81 -12.49 0.11
N ARG A 337 2.82 -12.83 -0.72
CA ARG A 337 2.66 -13.51 -2.01
C ARG A 337 3.24 -14.91 -1.94
N ASN A 338 4.54 -15.08 -2.14
CA ASN A 338 5.22 -16.37 -2.00
C ASN A 338 6.02 -16.42 -0.70
N PHE A 339 5.94 -17.51 0.06
CA PHE A 339 6.52 -17.55 1.40
C PHE A 339 6.73 -18.96 1.97
N ASP A 340 7.69 -19.07 2.90
CA ASP A 340 7.83 -20.16 3.88
C ASP A 340 7.50 -19.58 5.27
N LEU A 341 6.29 -19.87 5.77
CA LEU A 341 5.82 -19.46 7.08
C LEU A 341 6.09 -20.56 8.10
N ARG A 342 6.63 -20.20 9.26
CA ARG A 342 6.87 -21.12 10.38
C ARG A 342 6.37 -20.50 11.68
N VAL A 343 5.62 -21.28 12.44
CA VAL A 343 5.03 -20.81 13.70
C VAL A 343 4.78 -21.98 14.63
N LYS A 344 5.08 -21.79 15.92
CA LYS A 344 4.66 -22.74 16.96
C LYS A 344 3.24 -22.42 17.38
N VAL A 345 2.38 -23.41 17.40
CA VAL A 345 0.96 -23.26 17.72
C VAL A 345 0.60 -24.18 18.88
N LYS A 346 -0.14 -23.66 19.84
CA LYS A 346 -0.78 -24.45 20.91
C LYS A 346 -2.25 -24.08 20.99
N VAL A 347 -3.11 -25.06 20.79
CA VAL A 347 -4.58 -24.92 20.83
C VAL A 347 -5.13 -25.73 21.98
N SER A 348 -6.08 -25.18 22.72
CA SER A 348 -6.76 -25.90 23.80
C SER A 348 -7.57 -27.09 23.28
N GLU A 349 -7.85 -28.04 24.15
CA GLU A 349 -8.78 -29.14 23.84
C GLU A 349 -10.10 -28.62 23.24
N GLY A 350 -10.58 -29.27 22.16
CA GLY A 350 -11.78 -28.86 21.43
C GLY A 350 -11.68 -27.53 20.65
N GLY A 351 -10.52 -26.87 20.67
CA GLY A 351 -10.31 -25.61 19.97
C GLY A 351 -10.28 -25.77 18.44
N ASN A 352 -10.79 -24.75 17.76
CA ASN A 352 -10.78 -24.61 16.31
C ASN A 352 -10.26 -23.21 15.96
N SER A 353 -9.24 -23.13 15.13
CA SER A 353 -8.59 -21.91 14.71
C SER A 353 -8.02 -22.09 13.30
N GLY A 354 -7.23 -21.14 12.84
CA GLY A 354 -6.68 -21.14 11.50
C GLY A 354 -5.61 -20.09 11.32
N ILE A 355 -4.62 -20.44 10.50
CA ILE A 355 -3.60 -19.52 9.99
C ILE A 355 -4.05 -19.10 8.59
N GLN A 356 -4.61 -17.90 8.52
CA GLN A 356 -5.16 -17.32 7.31
C GLN A 356 -4.04 -16.65 6.51
N TYR A 357 -3.90 -16.98 5.23
CA TYR A 357 -2.86 -16.44 4.36
C TYR A 357 -3.40 -16.09 2.98
N ARG A 358 -2.73 -15.13 2.32
CA ARG A 358 -3.23 -14.50 1.07
C ARG A 358 -4.71 -14.09 1.18
N GLY A 359 -5.10 -13.67 2.39
CA GLY A 359 -6.49 -13.36 2.69
C GLY A 359 -6.90 -11.98 2.20
N THR A 360 -8.20 -11.73 2.17
CA THR A 360 -8.78 -10.41 1.91
C THR A 360 -9.41 -9.88 3.18
N SER A 361 -9.03 -8.68 3.62
CA SER A 361 -9.72 -7.99 4.71
C SER A 361 -11.11 -7.54 4.22
N ARG A 362 -12.15 -7.85 5.00
CA ARG A 362 -13.56 -7.60 4.67
C ARG A 362 -14.22 -6.65 5.68
N PRO A 363 -13.84 -5.36 5.70
CA PRO A 363 -14.41 -4.38 6.64
C PRO A 363 -15.93 -4.18 6.42
N ASP A 364 -16.42 -4.49 5.22
CA ASP A 364 -17.84 -4.52 4.86
C ASP A 364 -18.63 -5.59 5.63
N LEU A 365 -17.98 -6.71 6.02
CA LEU A 365 -18.59 -7.78 6.82
C LEU A 365 -18.40 -7.60 8.33
N GLY A 366 -17.56 -6.65 8.74
CA GLY A 366 -17.23 -6.34 10.13
C GLY A 366 -15.76 -5.99 10.33
N LEU A 367 -15.47 -5.37 11.47
CA LEU A 367 -14.08 -5.08 11.86
C LEU A 367 -13.31 -6.39 12.05
N ASP A 368 -12.07 -6.38 11.57
CA ASP A 368 -11.11 -7.48 11.65
C ASP A 368 -11.63 -8.83 11.11
N ILE A 369 -12.43 -8.81 10.04
CA ILE A 369 -12.83 -10.01 9.30
C ILE A 369 -11.88 -10.23 8.13
N VAL A 370 -11.41 -11.47 7.96
CA VAL A 370 -10.57 -11.88 6.83
C VAL A 370 -11.19 -13.11 6.16
N THR A 371 -11.07 -13.21 4.83
CA THR A 371 -11.52 -14.34 4.00
C THR A 371 -10.37 -14.85 3.14
N GLY A 372 -10.45 -16.06 2.57
CA GLY A 372 -9.43 -16.64 1.68
C GLY A 372 -8.79 -17.90 2.23
N TYR A 373 -7.57 -18.25 1.79
CA TYR A 373 -6.91 -19.50 2.20
C TYR A 373 -6.53 -19.56 3.68
N GLN A 374 -6.68 -20.74 4.25
CA GLN A 374 -6.42 -21.03 5.65
C GLN A 374 -5.77 -22.41 5.79
N CYS A 375 -4.73 -22.47 6.62
CA CYS A 375 -4.27 -23.71 7.24
C CYS A 375 -5.00 -23.86 8.57
N ASP A 376 -5.91 -24.83 8.66
CA ASP A 376 -6.76 -25.00 9.84
C ASP A 376 -5.97 -25.56 11.02
N VAL A 377 -6.31 -25.12 12.22
CA VAL A 377 -5.75 -25.58 13.50
C VAL A 377 -6.90 -26.16 14.30
N VAL A 378 -7.03 -27.48 14.35
CA VAL A 378 -8.18 -28.17 14.95
C VAL A 378 -7.72 -29.24 15.92
N ALA A 379 -8.14 -29.13 17.17
CA ALA A 379 -7.92 -30.17 18.17
C ALA A 379 -8.87 -31.37 17.97
N ASN A 380 -8.41 -32.58 18.31
CA ASN A 380 -9.21 -33.82 18.42
C ASN A 380 -9.92 -34.28 17.12
N THR A 381 -9.66 -33.63 15.99
CA THR A 381 -10.23 -34.03 14.69
C THR A 381 -9.12 -34.09 13.63
N PRO A 382 -8.31 -35.17 13.58
CA PRO A 382 -7.11 -35.24 12.74
C PRO A 382 -7.34 -34.94 11.25
N LYS A 383 -8.51 -35.29 10.72
CA LYS A 383 -8.89 -35.02 9.32
C LYS A 383 -9.01 -33.53 8.94
N TYR A 384 -9.10 -32.63 9.92
CA TYR A 384 -9.21 -31.18 9.70
C TYR A 384 -7.95 -30.42 10.13
N ASN A 385 -7.07 -31.02 10.94
CA ASN A 385 -5.91 -30.32 11.43
C ASN A 385 -4.80 -30.22 10.38
N GLY A 386 -4.41 -29.01 9.99
CA GLY A 386 -3.47 -28.75 8.89
C GLY A 386 -4.08 -28.88 7.50
N MET A 387 -5.40 -28.98 7.38
CA MET A 387 -6.10 -29.03 6.10
C MET A 387 -6.01 -27.67 5.36
N LEU A 388 -6.38 -27.63 4.08
CA LEU A 388 -6.46 -26.38 3.32
C LEU A 388 -7.92 -26.02 3.07
N TYR A 389 -8.34 -24.92 3.69
CA TYR A 389 -9.69 -24.39 3.62
C TYR A 389 -9.68 -22.96 3.08
N GLU A 390 -10.78 -22.52 2.47
CA GLU A 390 -10.95 -21.16 1.97
C GLU A 390 -12.16 -20.48 2.64
N GLU A 391 -11.86 -19.63 3.61
CA GLU A 391 -12.84 -18.94 4.45
C GLU A 391 -13.70 -17.99 3.64
N LYS A 392 -15.02 -18.23 3.68
CA LYS A 392 -16.04 -17.57 2.84
C LYS A 392 -15.74 -17.57 1.33
N GLY A 393 -14.94 -18.52 0.85
CA GLY A 393 -14.72 -18.81 -0.57
C GLY A 393 -15.25 -20.19 -0.95
N ARG A 394 -14.42 -20.99 -1.64
CA ARG A 394 -14.70 -22.35 -2.10
C ARG A 394 -14.78 -23.41 -0.99
N ARG A 395 -14.59 -23.01 0.28
CA ARG A 395 -14.68 -23.88 1.48
C ARG A 395 -13.55 -24.90 1.52
N ILE A 396 -13.85 -26.20 1.71
CA ILE A 396 -12.80 -27.21 1.87
C ILE A 396 -12.18 -27.50 0.51
N LEU A 397 -10.90 -27.13 0.36
CA LEU A 397 -10.13 -27.40 -0.85
C LEU A 397 -9.29 -28.68 -0.71
N SER A 398 -8.85 -29.02 0.50
CA SER A 398 -8.13 -30.27 0.81
C SER A 398 -8.38 -30.63 2.26
N HIS A 399 -8.80 -31.86 2.55
CA HIS A 399 -8.73 -32.42 3.91
C HIS A 399 -7.27 -32.75 4.28
N THR A 400 -7.02 -32.98 5.56
CA THR A 400 -5.72 -33.43 6.03
C THR A 400 -5.38 -34.80 5.43
N GLY A 401 -4.18 -34.91 4.88
CA GLY A 401 -3.67 -36.12 4.24
C GLY A 401 -3.99 -36.21 2.75
N GLU A 402 -4.58 -35.18 2.13
CA GLU A 402 -4.87 -35.20 0.68
C GLU A 402 -3.79 -34.46 -0.12
N LYS A 403 -3.56 -34.96 -1.34
CA LYS A 403 -2.91 -34.23 -2.43
C LYS A 403 -4.00 -33.84 -3.43
N VAL A 404 -4.10 -32.56 -3.75
CA VAL A 404 -5.22 -32.01 -4.51
C VAL A 404 -4.74 -31.20 -5.71
N ILE A 405 -5.46 -31.31 -6.82
CA ILE A 405 -5.41 -30.34 -7.91
C ILE A 405 -6.79 -29.70 -8.01
N VAL A 406 -6.85 -28.37 -7.89
CA VAL A 406 -8.04 -27.60 -8.27
C VAL A 406 -7.94 -27.34 -9.77
N ASP A 407 -8.95 -27.77 -10.52
CA ASP A 407 -8.99 -27.55 -11.97
C ASP A 407 -9.27 -26.08 -12.33
N THR A 408 -9.30 -25.78 -13.63
CA THR A 408 -9.55 -24.41 -14.13
C THR A 408 -10.96 -23.90 -13.86
N ASP A 409 -11.90 -24.79 -13.56
CA ASP A 409 -13.29 -24.45 -13.23
C ASP A 409 -13.50 -24.29 -11.71
N GLY A 410 -12.44 -24.42 -10.90
CA GLY A 410 -12.49 -24.26 -9.45
C GLY A 410 -12.87 -25.53 -8.69
N GLN A 411 -12.96 -26.70 -9.33
CA GLN A 411 -13.30 -27.95 -8.67
C GLN A 411 -12.04 -28.64 -8.11
N PRO A 412 -11.98 -28.92 -6.80
CA PRO A 412 -10.88 -29.67 -6.20
C PRO A 412 -11.01 -31.19 -6.41
N TRP A 413 -9.92 -31.81 -6.86
CA TRP A 413 -9.78 -33.25 -7.12
C TRP A 413 -8.64 -33.85 -6.30
N VAL A 414 -8.94 -34.90 -5.53
CA VAL A 414 -7.93 -35.69 -4.82
C VAL A 414 -7.18 -36.54 -5.84
N VAL A 415 -5.88 -36.28 -5.97
CA VAL A 415 -4.97 -36.97 -6.90
C VAL A 415 -3.98 -37.89 -6.18
N GLY A 416 -4.03 -37.92 -4.85
CA GLY A 416 -3.22 -38.79 -4.01
C GLY A 416 -3.46 -38.54 -2.53
N THR A 417 -2.89 -39.39 -1.68
CA THR A 417 -3.04 -39.31 -0.23
C THR A 417 -1.72 -39.44 0.52
N MET A 418 -1.73 -39.02 1.77
CA MET A 418 -0.63 -39.05 2.74
C MET A 418 -1.19 -39.57 4.08
N PRO A 419 -0.37 -40.18 4.95
CA PRO A 419 -0.84 -40.66 6.24
C PRO A 419 -1.41 -39.52 7.09
N VAL A 420 -2.55 -39.74 7.74
CA VAL A 420 -3.11 -38.79 8.72
C VAL A 420 -2.52 -39.11 10.09
N LYS A 421 -2.05 -38.06 10.80
CA LYS A 421 -1.49 -38.15 12.14
C LYS A 421 -2.32 -37.31 13.11
N GLU A 422 -2.50 -37.82 14.32
CA GLU A 422 -3.10 -37.06 15.42
C GLU A 422 -2.03 -36.27 16.17
N PHE A 423 -2.36 -35.04 16.54
CA PHE A 423 -1.51 -34.12 17.29
C PHE A 423 -2.26 -33.71 18.55
N ALA A 424 -1.57 -33.76 19.70
CA ALA A 424 -2.20 -33.55 20.99
C ALA A 424 -2.63 -32.08 21.18
N ALA A 425 -3.80 -31.87 21.77
CA ALA A 425 -4.17 -30.55 22.26
C ALA A 425 -3.26 -30.11 23.42
N ASP A 426 -3.26 -28.82 23.73
CA ASP A 426 -2.52 -28.21 24.84
C ASP A 426 -0.99 -28.41 24.80
N GLN A 427 -0.46 -28.86 23.66
CA GLN A 427 0.97 -28.96 23.37
C GLN A 427 1.39 -27.99 22.26
N TRP A 428 2.68 -27.62 22.25
CA TRP A 428 3.25 -26.83 21.18
C TRP A 428 3.60 -27.72 20.00
N HIS A 429 3.07 -27.37 18.84
CA HIS A 429 3.38 -28.02 17.57
C HIS A 429 3.97 -27.02 16.58
N ASP A 430 4.94 -27.46 15.79
CA ASP A 430 5.58 -26.64 14.75
C ASP A 430 4.75 -26.72 13.46
N TYR A 431 4.07 -25.63 13.12
CA TYR A 431 3.32 -25.50 11.87
C TYR A 431 4.21 -24.85 10.81
N ARG A 432 4.11 -25.38 9.58
CA ARG A 432 4.72 -24.78 8.39
C ARG A 432 3.69 -24.62 7.28
N VAL A 433 3.64 -23.45 6.66
CA VAL A 433 2.86 -23.18 5.46
C VAL A 433 3.82 -22.67 4.38
N LEU A 434 4.03 -23.45 3.33
CA LEU A 434 4.86 -23.10 2.19
C LEU A 434 3.97 -22.85 0.98
N VAL A 435 4.04 -21.63 0.45
CA VAL A 435 3.31 -21.26 -0.77
C VAL A 435 4.27 -20.74 -1.82
N GLN A 436 4.29 -21.40 -2.97
CA GLN A 436 5.15 -21.08 -4.11
C GLN A 436 4.29 -20.96 -5.37
N GLY A 437 4.05 -19.75 -5.84
CA GLY A 437 3.13 -19.51 -6.94
C GLY A 437 1.71 -19.95 -6.57
N ASN A 438 1.16 -20.91 -7.30
CA ASN A 438 -0.14 -21.55 -7.04
C ASN A 438 -0.01 -22.94 -6.39
N HIS A 439 1.12 -23.23 -5.73
CA HIS A 439 1.36 -24.50 -5.02
C HIS A 439 1.42 -24.27 -3.50
N HIS A 440 0.50 -24.89 -2.77
CA HIS A 440 0.26 -24.71 -1.34
C HIS A 440 0.56 -26.02 -0.60
N ARG A 441 1.44 -25.97 0.41
CA ARG A 441 1.76 -27.15 1.22
C ARG A 441 1.83 -26.83 2.71
N HIS A 442 1.31 -27.73 3.52
CA HIS A 442 1.23 -27.59 4.97
C HIS A 442 1.93 -28.76 5.69
N TRP A 443 2.50 -28.48 6.87
CA TRP A 443 3.05 -29.48 7.77
C TRP A 443 2.74 -29.14 9.24
N ILE A 444 2.68 -30.19 10.06
CA ILE A 444 2.66 -30.10 11.53
C ILE A 444 3.73 -31.07 12.06
N ASP A 445 4.69 -30.58 12.85
CA ASP A 445 5.86 -31.33 13.34
C ASP A 445 6.56 -32.14 12.23
N ASP A 446 6.87 -31.45 11.12
CA ASP A 446 7.48 -32.00 9.90
C ASP A 446 6.66 -33.09 9.18
N HIS A 447 5.46 -33.41 9.65
CA HIS A 447 4.54 -34.33 8.99
C HIS A 447 3.65 -33.58 7.98
N PRO A 448 3.65 -33.94 6.69
CA PRO A 448 2.86 -33.25 5.68
C PRO A 448 1.36 -33.48 5.87
N THR A 449 0.58 -32.41 5.80
CA THR A 449 -0.87 -32.45 6.02
C THR A 449 -1.69 -32.05 4.81
N ALA A 450 -1.15 -31.24 3.89
CA ALA A 450 -1.83 -30.86 2.64
C ALA A 450 -0.81 -30.56 1.55
N ASP A 451 -1.16 -30.88 0.31
CA ASP A 451 -0.38 -30.57 -0.90
C ASP A 451 -1.35 -30.25 -2.05
N LEU A 452 -1.49 -28.96 -2.40
CA LEU A 452 -2.52 -28.49 -3.33
C LEU A 452 -1.95 -27.59 -4.42
N ILE A 453 -2.33 -27.83 -5.68
CA ILE A 453 -2.06 -26.92 -6.81
C ILE A 453 -3.39 -26.30 -7.27
N ASP A 454 -3.45 -24.97 -7.39
CA ASP A 454 -4.67 -24.23 -7.70
C ASP A 454 -4.64 -23.63 -9.13
N PHE A 455 -5.37 -24.24 -10.08
CA PHE A 455 -5.43 -23.76 -11.47
C PHE A 455 -6.57 -22.78 -11.76
N ASP A 456 -7.51 -22.60 -10.84
CA ASP A 456 -8.60 -21.65 -10.92
C ASP A 456 -8.06 -20.21 -10.91
N GLN A 457 -8.01 -19.56 -12.07
CA GLN A 457 -7.41 -18.23 -12.20
C GLN A 457 -8.28 -17.14 -11.58
N GLU A 458 -9.60 -17.33 -11.61
CA GLU A 458 -10.58 -16.35 -11.14
C GLU A 458 -10.78 -16.45 -9.63
N GLY A 459 -10.83 -17.67 -9.09
CA GLY A 459 -11.02 -17.92 -7.67
C GLY A 459 -9.76 -17.82 -6.82
N ARG A 460 -8.54 -18.01 -7.39
CA ARG A 460 -7.31 -18.00 -6.59
C ARG A 460 -6.81 -16.60 -6.24
N ALA A 461 -6.34 -16.46 -5.00
CA ALA A 461 -5.53 -15.31 -4.61
C ALA A 461 -4.03 -15.63 -4.73
N LEU A 462 -3.26 -14.75 -5.40
CA LEU A 462 -1.80 -14.84 -5.43
C LEU A 462 -1.14 -14.03 -4.32
N GLU A 463 -1.84 -13.05 -3.76
CA GLU A 463 -1.35 -12.14 -2.73
C GLU A 463 -2.48 -11.73 -1.80
N GLY A 464 -2.18 -11.45 -0.54
CA GLY A 464 -3.16 -10.94 0.41
C GLY A 464 -2.62 -10.83 1.83
N VAL A 465 -3.48 -10.59 2.81
CA VAL A 465 -3.07 -10.41 4.21
C VAL A 465 -2.76 -11.75 4.90
N LEU A 466 -1.95 -11.66 5.96
CA LEU A 466 -1.73 -12.74 6.92
C LEU A 466 -2.52 -12.44 8.19
N ALA A 467 -3.32 -13.40 8.65
CA ALA A 467 -4.07 -13.28 9.89
C ALA A 467 -4.16 -14.62 10.62
N VAL A 468 -4.59 -14.58 11.88
CA VAL A 468 -4.94 -15.77 12.66
C VAL A 468 -6.28 -15.53 13.34
N GLN A 469 -7.02 -16.61 13.62
CA GLN A 469 -8.41 -16.50 14.08
C GLN A 469 -8.69 -17.10 15.46
N VAL A 470 -9.68 -16.55 16.14
CA VAL A 470 -10.51 -17.30 17.10
C VAL A 470 -11.83 -17.62 16.42
N HIS A 471 -12.23 -18.89 16.47
CA HIS A 471 -13.38 -19.39 15.72
C HIS A 471 -14.67 -19.34 16.54
N VAL A 472 -15.82 -19.33 15.85
CA VAL A 472 -17.13 -19.55 16.46
C VAL A 472 -17.26 -21.00 16.90
N GLY A 473 -17.52 -21.24 18.18
CA GLY A 473 -17.61 -22.59 18.70
C GLY A 473 -17.55 -22.61 20.21
N PRO A 474 -17.13 -23.73 20.83
CA PRO A 474 -16.85 -23.80 22.26
C PRO A 474 -15.82 -22.76 22.71
N ALA A 475 -15.74 -22.55 24.02
CA ALA A 475 -14.64 -21.79 24.60
C ALA A 475 -13.29 -22.39 24.17
N MET A 476 -12.34 -21.55 23.79
CA MET A 476 -11.03 -22.00 23.35
C MET A 476 -9.95 -20.97 23.65
N THR A 477 -8.72 -21.47 23.76
CA THR A 477 -7.50 -20.66 23.76
C THR A 477 -6.58 -21.13 22.64
N ILE A 478 -6.02 -20.18 21.91
CA ILE A 478 -5.01 -20.42 20.86
C ILE A 478 -3.81 -19.54 21.12
N GLN A 479 -2.61 -20.09 20.99
CA GLN A 479 -1.36 -19.36 21.18
C GLN A 479 -0.40 -19.59 20.01
N TYR A 480 0.29 -18.52 19.61
CA TYR A 480 1.31 -18.53 18.55
C TYR A 480 2.63 -17.99 19.08
N LYS A 481 3.72 -18.74 18.87
CA LYS A 481 5.10 -18.37 19.21
C LYS A 481 6.04 -18.55 18.03
N ASP A 482 7.21 -17.92 18.10
CA ASP A 482 8.25 -18.00 17.07
C ASP A 482 7.74 -17.75 15.65
N PHE A 483 6.74 -16.86 15.55
CA PHE A 483 6.02 -16.59 14.32
C PHE A 483 6.95 -15.86 13.34
N LYS A 484 7.39 -16.55 12.29
CA LYS A 484 8.34 -16.03 11.31
C LYS A 484 7.96 -16.42 9.89
N ILE A 485 8.38 -15.58 8.94
CA ILE A 485 8.12 -15.79 7.52
C ILE A 485 9.39 -15.52 6.73
N LYS A 486 9.69 -16.36 5.75
CA LYS A 486 10.67 -16.08 4.72
C LYS A 486 9.92 -15.77 3.45
N HIS A 487 10.00 -14.53 2.99
CA HIS A 487 9.45 -14.14 1.71
C HIS A 487 10.26 -14.77 0.59
N LEU A 488 9.58 -15.37 -0.38
CA LEU A 488 10.17 -15.94 -1.57
C LEU A 488 9.95 -14.97 -2.76
N PRO A 489 10.72 -15.09 -3.85
CA PRO A 489 10.61 -14.16 -4.98
C PRO A 489 9.17 -14.01 -5.48
N ASP A 490 8.73 -12.77 -5.72
CA ASP A 490 7.37 -12.49 -6.21
C ASP A 490 7.16 -13.04 -7.65
N SER A 491 8.27 -13.19 -8.39
CA SER A 491 8.37 -13.68 -9.78
C SER A 491 8.41 -15.21 -9.92
N LEU A 492 8.23 -15.98 -8.84
CA LEU A 492 8.18 -17.45 -8.95
C LEU A 492 7.13 -17.88 -9.99
N PRO A 493 7.49 -18.77 -10.94
CA PRO A 493 6.57 -19.20 -11.98
C PRO A 493 5.39 -19.97 -11.39
N LEU A 494 4.21 -19.77 -11.99
CA LEU A 494 3.04 -20.59 -11.67
C LEU A 494 3.18 -21.96 -12.34
N LYS A 495 2.72 -22.99 -11.66
CA LYS A 495 2.52 -24.31 -12.27
C LYS A 495 1.43 -24.21 -13.33
N ARG A 496 1.55 -25.02 -14.39
CA ARG A 496 0.58 -25.07 -15.50
C ARG A 496 -0.19 -26.38 -15.46
N ALA A 497 -1.46 -26.34 -15.85
CA ALA A 497 -2.33 -27.52 -15.87
C ALA A 497 -1.81 -28.61 -16.81
N GLU A 498 -1.22 -28.22 -17.94
CA GLU A 498 -0.61 -29.11 -18.94
C GLU A 498 0.49 -30.02 -18.36
N ASP A 499 1.25 -29.51 -17.39
CA ASP A 499 2.37 -30.23 -16.75
C ASP A 499 1.90 -31.07 -15.55
N HIS A 500 0.63 -30.97 -15.18
CA HIS A 500 0.03 -31.55 -13.98
C HIS A 500 -1.38 -32.10 -14.29
N PRO A 501 -1.51 -33.11 -15.17
CA PRO A 501 -2.80 -33.67 -15.54
C PRO A 501 -3.48 -34.32 -14.33
N ILE A 502 -4.79 -34.14 -14.22
CA ILE A 502 -5.62 -34.80 -13.21
C ILE A 502 -5.83 -36.26 -13.64
N PRO A 503 -5.44 -37.25 -12.81
CA PRO A 503 -5.64 -38.67 -13.12
C PRO A 503 -7.11 -39.04 -13.33
N ALA A 504 -7.39 -40.02 -14.19
CA ALA A 504 -8.75 -40.48 -14.47
C ALA A 504 -9.44 -41.17 -13.27
N ASP A 505 -8.66 -41.63 -12.30
CA ASP A 505 -9.14 -42.19 -11.03
C ASP A 505 -9.22 -41.16 -9.89
N ALA A 506 -8.87 -39.90 -10.17
CA ALA A 506 -9.05 -38.82 -9.21
C ALA A 506 -10.53 -38.62 -8.88
N TYR A 507 -10.80 -38.18 -7.65
CA TYR A 507 -12.16 -38.02 -7.15
C TYR A 507 -12.36 -36.69 -6.43
N SER A 508 -13.58 -36.16 -6.48
CA SER A 508 -13.90 -34.85 -5.91
C SER A 508 -13.63 -34.81 -4.40
N VAL A 509 -12.99 -33.74 -3.92
CA VAL A 509 -12.83 -33.50 -2.48
C VAL A 509 -14.20 -33.46 -1.79
N ARG A 510 -14.30 -34.09 -0.61
CA ARG A 510 -15.58 -34.16 0.14
C ARG A 510 -15.98 -32.75 0.60
N PRO A 511 -17.16 -32.24 0.20
CA PRO A 511 -17.59 -30.90 0.56
C PRO A 511 -17.91 -30.75 2.06
N GLN A 512 -17.95 -29.50 2.51
CA GLN A 512 -18.35 -29.16 3.88
C GLN A 512 -19.84 -29.47 4.11
N GLY A 513 -20.18 -29.92 5.33
CA GLY A 513 -21.57 -30.10 5.75
C GLY A 513 -22.08 -31.55 5.71
N ARG A 514 -23.41 -31.68 5.87
CA ARG A 514 -24.13 -32.95 5.91
C ARG A 514 -24.48 -33.39 4.50
N LEU A 515 -24.03 -34.58 4.13
CA LEU A 515 -24.27 -35.17 2.82
C LEU A 515 -25.35 -36.25 2.89
N PRO A 516 -26.04 -36.56 1.77
CA PRO A 516 -26.87 -37.75 1.65
C PRO A 516 -26.11 -39.02 2.06
N LYS A 517 -26.82 -40.02 2.59
CA LYS A 517 -26.20 -41.27 3.09
C LYS A 517 -25.47 -42.05 1.99
N ASP A 518 -25.93 -41.91 0.77
CA ASP A 518 -25.48 -42.57 -0.46
C ASP A 518 -24.56 -41.68 -1.30
N TRP A 519 -24.14 -40.52 -0.78
CA TRP A 519 -23.22 -39.64 -1.48
C TRP A 519 -21.91 -40.38 -1.79
N LYS A 520 -21.48 -40.27 -3.04
CA LYS A 520 -20.18 -40.73 -3.52
C LYS A 520 -19.44 -39.54 -4.15
N PRO A 521 -18.11 -39.50 -4.04
CA PRO A 521 -17.35 -38.50 -4.75
C PRO A 521 -17.51 -38.72 -6.26
N THR A 522 -17.55 -37.63 -7.01
CA THR A 522 -17.52 -37.68 -8.48
C THR A 522 -16.13 -38.13 -8.92
N ILE A 523 -16.04 -38.98 -9.94
CA ILE A 523 -14.76 -39.37 -10.53
C ILE A 523 -14.44 -38.43 -11.69
N TYR A 524 -13.20 -38.00 -11.78
CA TYR A 524 -12.74 -37.07 -12.82
C TYR A 524 -13.00 -37.66 -14.22
N GLY A 525 -13.55 -36.83 -15.13
CA GLY A 525 -13.89 -37.25 -16.50
C GLY A 525 -15.24 -37.95 -16.67
N ASN A 526 -15.88 -38.42 -15.60
CA ASN A 526 -17.25 -38.93 -15.64
C ASN A 526 -18.23 -37.78 -15.37
N LYS A 527 -18.51 -36.95 -16.39
CA LYS A 527 -19.57 -35.94 -16.35
C LYS A 527 -20.95 -36.58 -16.53
#